data_AF-A0A9Q0XWZ5-F1
#
_entry.id   AF-A0A9Q0XWZ5-F1
#
_cell.length_a   1.000
_cell.length_b   1.000
_cell.length_c   1.000
_cell.angle_alpha   90.00
_cell.angle_beta   90.00
_cell.angle_gamma   90.00
#
_symmetry.space_group_name_H-M   'P 1'
#
loop_
_entity.id
_entity.type
_entity.pdbx_description
1 polymer ?
#
loop_
_entity_poly.entity_id
_entity_poly.type
_entity_poly.pdbx_seq_one_letter_code
_entity_poly.pdbx_strand_id
1 'polypeptide(L)' 'MANSGLQLLGFALALLGWIATLVATIMPQWQMSSYAGDSIITAQAIYRGLWMECVWQSTWQIQCKVYDSVLALSCE' A
#
# COMPACT_ATOMS: atom_id res chain seq x y z
N MET A 1 18.94 -38.49 3.81
CA MET A 1 19.22 -37.54 4.92
C MET A 1 18.83 -36.15 4.44
N ALA A 2 18.00 -35.42 5.21
CA ALA A 2 17.62 -34.06 4.84
C ALA A 2 18.88 -33.17 4.83
N ASN A 3 19.12 -32.47 3.72
CA ASN A 3 20.28 -31.59 3.62
C ASN A 3 20.05 -30.34 4.48
N SER A 4 20.71 -30.25 5.63
CA SER A 4 20.53 -29.16 6.59
C SER A 4 20.74 -27.78 5.98
N GLY A 5 21.64 -27.65 4.99
CA GLY A 5 21.86 -26.39 4.25
C GLY A 5 20.62 -25.92 3.47
N LEU A 6 19.90 -26.84 2.82
CA LEU A 6 18.68 -26.50 2.07
C LEU A 6 17.53 -26.10 3.01
N GLN A 7 17.46 -26.72 4.19
CA GLN A 7 16.44 -26.42 5.19
C GLN A 7 16.65 -25.03 5.82
N LEU A 8 17.90 -24.67 6.12
CA LEU A 8 18.25 -23.33 6.62
C LEU A 8 17.97 -22.25 5.58
N LEU A 9 18.31 -22.51 4.31
CA LEU A 9 18.02 -21.60 3.20
C LEU A 9 16.50 -21.41 3.03
N GLY A 10 15.72 -22.49 3.05
CA GLY A 10 14.26 -22.41 3.01
C GLY A 10 13.66 -21.57 4.14
N PHE A 11 14.14 -21.74 5.37
CA PHE A 11 13.72 -20.92 6.52
C PHE A 11 14.08 -19.45 6.35
N ALA A 12 15.29 -19.14 5.87
CA ALA A 12 15.71 -17.77 5.64
C ALA A 12 14.84 -17.07 4.58
N LEU A 13 14.56 -17.73 3.45
CA LEU A 13 13.66 -17.18 2.43
C LEU A 13 12.23 -17.01 2.95
N ALA A 14 11.71 -17.94 3.75
CA ALA A 14 10.38 -17.84 4.33
C ALA A 14 10.27 -16.64 5.28
N LEU A 15 11.28 -16.40 6.12
CA LEU A 15 11.32 -15.23 7.00
C LEU A 15 11.40 -13.91 6.22
N LEU A 16 12.21 -13.86 5.16
CA LEU A 16 12.29 -12.68 4.29
C LEU A 16 10.95 -12.41 3.58
N GLY A 17 10.30 -13.46 3.07
CA GLY A 17 8.97 -13.36 2.47
C GLY A 17 7.93 -12.83 3.47
N TRP A 18 7.97 -13.30 4.71
CA TRP A 18 7.07 -12.84 5.78
C TRP A 18 7.30 -11.37 6.15
N ILE A 19 8.55 -10.91 6.21
CA ILE A 19 8.86 -9.50 6.47
C ILE A 19 8.38 -8.64 5.28
N ALA A 20 8.60 -9.09 4.04
CA ALA A 20 8.19 -8.38 2.85
C ALA A 20 6.66 -8.22 2.76
N THR A 21 5.88 -9.26 3.11
CA THR A 21 4.42 -9.16 3.14
C THR A 21 3.93 -8.19 4.21
N LEU A 22 4.53 -8.19 5.41
CA LEU A 22 4.22 -7.20 6.44
C LEU A 22 4.47 -5.78 5.94
N VAL A 23 5.64 -5.51 5.34
CA VAL A 23 5.96 -4.19 4.78
C VAL A 23 4.96 -3.81 3.69
N ALA A 24 4.62 -4.71 2.78
CA ALA A 24 3.64 -4.47 1.73
C ALA A 24 2.26 -4.10 2.32
N THR A 25 1.79 -4.76 3.37
CA THR A 25 0.47 -4.46 3.98
C THR A 25 0.39 -3.08 4.63
N ILE A 26 1.49 -2.55 5.16
CA ILE A 26 1.52 -1.23 5.83
C ILE A 26 1.67 -0.11 4.80
N MET A 27 2.30 -0.42 3.66
CA MET A 27 2.60 0.54 2.62
C MET A 27 1.32 1.07 1.95
N PRO A 28 1.19 2.39 1.70
CA PRO A 28 -0.02 2.98 1.13
C PRO A 28 -0.09 2.98 -0.40
N GLN A 29 0.84 2.31 -1.10
CA GLN A 29 0.97 2.35 -2.56
C GLN A 29 0.36 1.13 -3.26
N TRP A 30 -0.77 0.64 -2.77
CA TRP A 30 -1.46 -0.52 -3.36
C TRP A 30 -2.15 -0.16 -4.67
N GLN A 31 -2.80 1.00 -4.71
CA GLN A 31 -3.46 1.50 -5.90
C GLN A 31 -3.14 2.99 -6.04
N MET A 32 -2.64 3.36 -7.22
CA MET A 32 -2.30 4.72 -7.57
C MET A 32 -3.35 5.21 -8.56
N SER A 33 -4.16 6.18 -8.15
CA SER A 33 -5.10 6.84 -9.07
C SER A 33 -4.71 8.31 -9.22
N SER A 34 -4.32 8.67 -10.43
CA SER A 34 -4.17 10.07 -10.82
C SER A 34 -5.50 10.53 -11.42
N TYR A 35 -6.30 11.25 -10.63
CA TYR A 35 -7.47 11.90 -11.20
C TYR A 35 -7.01 13.15 -11.97
N ALA A 36 -7.05 13.06 -13.30
CA ALA A 36 -6.96 14.17 -14.24
C ALA A 36 -8.29 14.27 -15.03
N GLY A 37 -9.42 14.24 -14.31
CA GLY A 37 -10.74 14.45 -14.90
C GLY A 37 -10.99 15.93 -15.17
N ASP A 38 -11.80 16.24 -16.18
CA ASP A 38 -12.17 17.55 -16.78
C ASP A 38 -12.64 18.69 -15.84
N SER A 39 -12.47 18.57 -14.52
CA SER A 39 -12.68 19.63 -13.53
C SER A 39 -11.35 20.06 -12.90
N ILE A 40 -10.57 20.78 -13.70
CA ILE A 40 -9.27 21.39 -13.39
C ILE A 40 -9.43 22.50 -12.33
N ILE A 41 -9.56 22.14 -11.05
CA ILE A 41 -9.30 23.07 -9.93
C ILE A 41 -8.33 22.46 -8.91
N THR A 42 -8.17 21.14 -8.84
CA THR A 42 -7.09 20.49 -8.08
C THR A 42 -6.57 19.26 -8.80
N ALA A 43 -5.35 19.29 -9.33
CA ALA A 43 -4.66 18.06 -9.71
C ALA A 43 -4.34 17.29 -8.41
N GLN A 44 -4.94 16.11 -8.24
CA GLN A 44 -4.78 15.30 -7.02
C GLN A 44 -4.20 13.93 -7.41
N ALA A 45 -3.01 13.62 -6.90
CA ALA A 45 -2.49 12.26 -6.94
C ALA A 45 -2.98 11.53 -5.69
N ILE A 46 -3.81 10.51 -5.86
CA ILE A 46 -4.39 9.74 -4.77
C ILE A 46 -3.65 8.41 -4.67
N TYR A 47 -3.11 8.16 -3.47
CA TYR A 47 -2.43 6.92 -3.10
C TYR A 47 -3.37 6.18 -2.15
N ARG A 48 -3.98 5.09 -2.63
CA ARG A 48 -4.83 4.23 -1.82
C ARG A 48 -4.00 3.06 -1.31
N GLY A 49 -3.82 3.01 0.00
CA GLY A 49 -3.33 1.87 0.74
C GLY A 49 -4.45 0.93 1.15
N LEU A 50 -4.08 -0.17 1.79
CA LEU A 50 -5.04 -1.12 2.35
C LEU A 50 -5.78 -0.56 3.58
N TRP A 51 -5.15 0.34 4.34
CA TRP A 51 -5.66 0.86 5.63
C TRP A 51 -5.85 2.37 5.64
N MET A 52 -5.22 3.08 4.71
CA MET A 52 -5.24 4.54 4.64
C MET A 52 -5.23 5.00 3.19
N GLU A 53 -5.82 6.16 2.92
CA GLU A 53 -5.68 6.88 1.66
C GLU A 53 -4.93 8.19 1.91
N CYS A 54 -3.97 8.49 1.04
CA CYS A 54 -3.21 9.74 1.06
C CYS A 54 -3.45 10.49 -0.24
N VAL A 55 -3.85 11.76 -0.13
CA VAL A 55 -4.08 12.65 -1.26
C VAL A 55 -2.99 13.70 -1.30
N TRP A 56 -2.29 13.78 -2.43
CA TRP A 56 -1.30 14.80 -2.71
C TRP A 56 -1.94 15.90 -3.55
N GLN A 57 -2.19 17.06 -2.94
CA GLN A 57 -2.75 18.22 -3.63
C GLN A 57 -1.64 19.21 -4.02
N SER A 58 -1.79 19.90 -5.15
CA SER A 58 -0.89 20.96 -5.61
C SER A 58 -0.79 22.18 -4.67
N THR A 59 -1.71 22.29 -3.71
CA THR A 59 -1.71 23.27 -2.60
C THR A 59 -0.66 22.97 -1.51
N TRP A 60 0.32 22.10 -1.78
CA TRP A 60 1.39 21.71 -0.84
C TRP A 60 0.88 21.02 0.44
N GLN A 61 -0.37 20.54 0.42
CA GLN A 61 -0.95 19.79 1.53
C GLN A 61 -1.05 18.31 1.17
N ILE A 62 -0.45 17.49 2.03
CA ILE A 62 -0.66 16.04 2.06
C ILE A 62 -1.72 15.79 3.11
N GLN A 63 -2.79 15.13 2.71
CA GLN A 63 -3.86 14.73 3.61
C GLN A 63 -3.93 13.21 3.57
N CYS A 64 -3.49 12.55 4.65
CA CYS A 64 -3.66 11.12 4.83
C CYS A 64 -4.81 10.88 5.81
N LYS A 65 -5.78 10.06 5.39
CA LYS A 65 -6.88 9.61 6.25
C LYS A 65 -6.86 8.08 6.36
N VAL A 66 -7.00 7.60 7.59
CA VAL A 66 -7.22 6.17 7.87
C VAL A 66 -8.69 5.87 7.59
N TYR A 67 -8.98 4.72 6.99
CA TYR A 67 -10.37 4.32 6.76
C TYR A 67 -11.06 4.03 8.10
N ASP A 68 -12.20 4.67 8.36
CA ASP A 68 -13.00 4.46 9.59
C ASP A 68 -13.67 3.08 9.63
N SER A 69 -13.80 2.40 8.49
CA SER A 69 -14.36 1.04 8.42
C SER A 69 -13.86 0.28 7.18
N VAL A 70 -13.81 -1.06 7.27
CA VAL A 70 -13.44 -1.94 6.14
C VAL A 70 -14.44 -1.83 4.98
N LEU A 71 -15.66 -1.37 5.26
CA LEU A 71 -16.72 -1.11 4.27
C LEU A 71 -16.49 0.20 3.48
N ALA A 72 -15.55 1.05 3.91
CA ALA A 72 -15.15 2.26 3.19
C ALA A 72 -14.03 2.00 2.17
N LEU A 73 -13.40 0.81 2.19
CA LEU A 73 -12.65 0.34 1.03
C LEU A 73 -13.68 0.17 -0.10
N SER A 74 -13.48 0.90 -1.19
CA SER A 74 -14.31 0.86 -2.40
C SER A 74 -14.84 -0.55 -2.67
N CYS A 75 -16.14 -0.72 -2.50
CA CYS A 75 -16.87 -1.89 -2.97
C CYS A 75 -16.96 -1.78 -4.51
N GLU A 76 -15.86 -2.10 -5.17
CA GLU A 76 -15.78 -2.41 -6.61
C GLU A 76 -15.06 -3.75 -6.80
#